data_AF-A0A6P0R878-F1
#
_entry.id   AF-A0A6P0R878-F1
#
_cell.length_a   1.000
_cell.length_b   1.000
_cell.length_c   1.000
_cell.angle_alpha   90.00
_cell.angle_beta   90.00
_cell.angle_gamma   90.00
#
_symmetry.space_group_name_H-M   'P 1'
#
loop_
_entity.id
_entity.type
_entity.pdbx_description
1 polymer ?
#
loop_
_entity_poly.entity_id
_entity_poly.type
_entity_poly.pdbx_seq_one_letter_code
_entity_poly.pdbx_strand_id
1 'polypeptide(L)'
;MKSFTTEFFSSVWHKFPQQISKLVATLVATFVLLFVGTIFLPLPFAHAAMVLYCDGLDGVGNPYTATYLDGSFTQVRFDRSPDLPPVVSELTYDTVNEQGEPIYRGAYLGAADVVLIDTSKGNVKPGSEISVAVDNNWNVERGICGV
;
A
#
# COMPACT_ATOMS: atom_id res chain seq x y z
N MET A 1 38.65 -47.82 -19.70
CA MET A 1 39.70 -46.81 -19.94
C MET A 1 39.72 -45.86 -18.75
N LYS A 2 40.90 -45.65 -18.15
CA LYS A 2 41.13 -45.05 -16.82
C LYS A 2 40.90 -43.53 -16.87
N SER A 3 40.17 -42.98 -15.89
CA SER A 3 40.02 -41.53 -15.68
C SER A 3 41.06 -41.02 -14.67
N PHE A 4 41.68 -39.90 -15.01
CA PHE A 4 42.94 -39.36 -14.52
C PHE A 4 42.74 -38.19 -13.54
N THR A 5 41.80 -38.27 -12.59
CA THR A 5 41.39 -37.07 -11.82
C THR A 5 41.21 -37.28 -10.31
N THR A 6 41.83 -38.30 -9.71
CA THR A 6 41.61 -38.60 -8.28
C THR A 6 42.85 -38.59 -7.39
N GLU A 7 44.00 -38.10 -7.86
CA GLU A 7 45.22 -38.05 -7.05
C GLU A 7 45.74 -36.66 -6.69
N PHE A 8 45.12 -35.57 -7.14
CA PHE A 8 45.60 -34.23 -6.78
C PHE A 8 45.15 -33.75 -5.39
N PHE A 9 44.13 -34.37 -4.79
CA PHE A 9 43.54 -33.88 -3.52
C PHE A 9 44.07 -34.53 -2.25
N SER A 10 44.87 -35.60 -2.31
CA SER A 10 45.36 -36.29 -1.10
C SER A 10 46.68 -35.74 -0.55
N SER A 11 47.38 -34.87 -1.27
CA SER A 11 48.76 -34.45 -0.92
C SER A 11 48.84 -33.11 -0.15
N VAL A 12 47.77 -32.31 -0.10
CA VAL A 12 47.83 -30.95 0.48
C VAL A 12 47.54 -30.93 1.99
N TRP A 13 47.05 -32.03 2.57
CA TRP A 13 46.53 -32.06 3.95
C TRP A 13 47.52 -32.54 5.03
N HIS A 14 48.75 -32.90 4.69
CA HIS A 14 49.74 -33.35 5.65
C HIS A 14 50.90 -32.37 5.82
N LYS A 15 50.60 -31.16 6.31
CA LYS A 15 51.49 -30.28 7.12
C LYS A 15 50.87 -28.91 7.28
N PHE A 16 49.73 -28.82 7.97
CA PHE A 16 49.25 -27.54 8.47
C PHE A 16 49.50 -27.46 9.98
N PRO A 17 50.44 -26.60 10.44
CA PRO A 17 50.65 -26.39 11.86
C PRO A 17 49.35 -25.93 12.52
N GLN A 18 49.02 -26.48 13.69
CA GLN A 18 47.76 -26.25 14.43
C GLN A 18 47.37 -24.77 14.62
N GLN A 19 48.33 -23.86 14.50
CA GLN A 19 48.13 -22.40 14.52
C GLN A 19 47.32 -21.87 13.32
N ILE A 20 47.51 -22.42 12.11
CA ILE A 20 46.80 -22.00 10.89
C ILE A 20 45.33 -22.45 10.95
N SER A 21 45.06 -23.61 11.56
CA SER A 21 43.71 -24.13 11.76
C SER A 21 42.83 -23.20 12.62
N LYS A 22 43.40 -22.60 13.68
CA LYS A 22 42.67 -21.64 14.52
C LYS A 22 42.38 -20.34 13.77
N LEU A 23 43.33 -19.82 13.01
CA LEU A 23 43.18 -18.59 12.23
C LEU A 23 42.13 -18.75 11.12
N VAL A 24 42.17 -19.86 10.38
CA VAL A 24 41.17 -20.19 9.34
C VAL A 24 39.79 -20.41 9.94
N ALA A 25 39.68 -21.14 11.06
CA ALA A 25 38.39 -21.34 11.74
C ALA A 25 37.79 -20.01 12.24
N THR A 26 38.62 -19.11 12.77
CA THR A 26 38.17 -17.79 13.23
C THR A 26 37.69 -16.92 12.07
N LEU A 27 38.41 -16.95 10.93
CA LEU A 27 38.06 -16.19 9.72
C LEU A 27 36.77 -16.69 9.07
N VAL A 28 36.55 -18.01 9.05
CA VAL A 28 35.30 -18.60 8.55
C VAL A 28 34.13 -18.25 9.49
N ALA A 29 34.34 -18.28 10.80
CA ALA A 29 33.31 -17.93 11.77
C ALA A 29 32.88 -16.45 11.67
N THR A 30 33.81 -15.51 11.52
CA THR A 30 33.47 -14.10 11.30
C THR A 30 32.80 -13.84 9.96
N PHE A 31 33.20 -14.54 8.90
CA PHE A 31 32.56 -14.40 7.59
C PHE A 31 31.11 -14.92 7.61
N VAL A 32 30.84 -16.04 8.29
CA VAL A 32 29.48 -16.58 8.49
C VAL A 32 28.64 -15.65 9.37
N LEU A 33 29.19 -15.11 10.46
CA LEU A 33 28.48 -14.14 11.32
C LEU A 33 28.13 -12.84 10.58
N LEU A 34 29.01 -12.34 9.71
CA LEU A 34 28.75 -11.15 8.89
C LEU A 34 27.73 -11.42 7.78
N PHE A 35 27.73 -12.62 7.18
CA PHE A 35 26.73 -13.01 6.18
C PHE A 35 25.33 -13.18 6.79
N VAL A 36 25.23 -13.79 7.98
CA VAL A 36 23.94 -13.94 8.67
C VAL A 36 23.42 -12.57 9.14
N GLY A 37 24.30 -11.65 9.54
CA GLY A 37 23.92 -10.31 9.98
C GLY A 37 23.30 -9.42 8.88
N THR A 38 23.65 -9.64 7.61
CA THR A 38 23.11 -8.84 6.49
C THR A 38 21.85 -9.42 5.85
N ILE A 39 21.58 -10.72 6.01
CA ILE A 39 20.38 -11.36 5.47
C ILE A 39 19.13 -11.07 6.33
N PHE A 40 19.31 -10.77 7.62
CA PHE A 40 18.21 -10.59 8.59
C PHE A 40 17.89 -9.14 8.95
N LEU A 41 18.43 -8.15 8.24
CA LEU A 41 17.89 -6.80 8.36
C LEU A 41 16.57 -6.75 7.57
N PRO A 42 15.41 -6.54 8.23
CA PRO A 42 14.19 -6.26 7.50
C PRO A 42 14.41 -4.95 6.76
N LEU A 43 14.65 -5.05 5.45
CA LEU A 43 14.56 -3.90 4.58
C LEU A 43 13.12 -3.39 4.73
N PRO A 44 12.90 -2.15 5.22
CA PRO A 44 11.58 -1.58 5.16
C PRO A 44 11.23 -1.51 3.68
N PHE A 45 10.33 -2.37 3.22
CA PHE A 45 9.77 -2.27 1.89
C PHE A 45 9.07 -0.91 1.84
N ALA A 46 9.70 0.05 1.17
CA ALA A 46 9.08 1.35 0.92
C ALA A 46 7.85 1.08 0.03
N HIS A 47 6.68 0.94 0.65
CA HIS A 47 5.41 0.98 -0.07
C HIS A 47 5.25 2.41 -0.56
N ALA A 48 5.21 2.59 -1.88
CA ALA A 48 4.79 3.86 -2.44
C ALA A 48 3.33 4.07 -2.03
N ALA A 49 3.06 5.11 -1.24
CA ALA A 49 1.71 5.50 -0.89
C ALA A 49 0.95 5.79 -2.18
N MET A 50 -0.09 5.00 -2.46
CA MET A 50 -0.93 5.24 -3.63
C MET A 50 -1.86 6.41 -3.34
N VAL A 51 -1.93 7.35 -4.27
CA VAL A 51 -2.88 8.45 -4.26
C VAL A 51 -3.75 8.32 -5.49
N LEU A 52 -5.06 8.27 -5.31
CA LEU A 52 -6.03 8.28 -6.40
C LEU A 52 -7.07 9.38 -6.14
N TYR A 53 -7.57 9.95 -7.22
CA TYR A 53 -8.64 10.93 -7.21
C TYR A 53 -9.84 10.33 -7.94
N CYS A 54 -10.99 10.36 -7.30
CA CYS A 54 -12.22 9.79 -7.85
C CYS A 54 -13.20 10.92 -8.12
N ASP A 55 -13.37 11.25 -9.39
CA ASP A 55 -14.19 12.38 -9.84
C ASP A 55 -15.60 11.91 -10.21
N GLY A 56 -16.59 12.73 -9.86
CA GLY A 56 -18.00 12.48 -10.15
C GLY A 56 -18.85 13.75 -10.09
N LEU A 57 -20.16 13.59 -10.18
CA LEU A 57 -21.13 14.67 -10.01
C LEU A 57 -22.04 14.36 -8.83
N ASP A 58 -22.33 15.36 -7.99
CA ASP A 58 -23.30 15.25 -6.90
C ASP A 58 -24.74 15.14 -7.44
N GLY A 59 -25.72 14.92 -6.56
CA GLY A 59 -27.14 14.79 -6.94
C GLY A 59 -27.76 16.04 -7.59
N VAL A 60 -27.07 17.18 -7.57
CA VAL A 60 -27.49 18.45 -8.19
C VAL A 60 -26.69 18.72 -9.48
N GLY A 61 -25.71 17.88 -9.82
CA GLY A 61 -24.88 17.97 -11.01
C GLY A 61 -23.60 18.80 -10.81
N ASN A 62 -23.21 19.15 -9.58
CA ASN A 62 -21.94 19.82 -9.35
C ASN A 62 -20.80 18.80 -9.24
N PRO A 63 -19.59 19.12 -9.72
CA PRO A 63 -18.46 18.22 -9.61
C PRO A 63 -18.05 17.94 -8.17
N TYR A 64 -17.56 16.73 -7.92
CA TYR A 64 -16.81 16.43 -6.71
C TYR A 64 -15.58 15.60 -7.04
N THR A 65 -14.62 15.63 -6.12
CA THR A 65 -13.43 14.78 -6.14
C THR A 65 -13.26 14.14 -4.77
N ALA A 66 -13.30 12.81 -4.70
CA ALA A 66 -12.90 12.06 -3.51
C ALA A 66 -11.41 11.72 -3.57
N THR A 67 -10.70 11.82 -2.46
CA THR A 67 -9.28 11.48 -2.37
C THR A 67 -9.11 10.13 -1.68
N TYR A 68 -8.43 9.21 -2.35
CA TYR A 68 -7.97 7.95 -1.78
C TYR A 68 -6.46 8.03 -1.54
N LEU A 69 -6.05 7.79 -0.30
CA LEU A 69 -4.66 7.86 0.13
C LEU A 69 -4.36 6.59 0.94
N ASP A 70 -3.36 5.85 0.47
CA ASP A 70 -2.73 4.74 1.20
C ASP A 70 -3.73 3.73 1.82
N GLY A 71 -4.71 3.29 1.04
CA GLY A 71 -5.66 2.28 1.50
C GLY A 71 -7.01 2.83 1.98
N SER A 72 -7.18 4.15 2.06
CA SER A 72 -8.38 4.77 2.64
C SER A 72 -8.86 6.00 1.89
N PHE A 73 -10.16 6.24 1.90
CA PHE A 73 -10.71 7.53 1.49
C PHE A 73 -10.60 8.54 2.64
N THR A 74 -9.98 9.69 2.38
CA THR A 74 -9.65 10.68 3.40
C THR A 74 -10.52 11.93 3.33
N GLN A 75 -11.00 12.30 2.15
CA GLN A 75 -11.85 13.48 1.98
C GLN A 75 -12.69 13.41 0.71
N VAL A 76 -13.74 14.22 0.66
CA VAL A 76 -14.44 14.62 -0.57
C VAL A 76 -14.45 16.13 -0.69
N ARG A 77 -14.02 16.65 -1.84
CA ARG A 77 -14.12 18.06 -2.21
C ARG A 77 -15.27 18.25 -3.18
N PHE A 78 -16.26 19.04 -2.80
CA PHE A 78 -17.40 19.40 -3.65
C PHE A 78 -17.15 20.78 -4.26
N ASP A 79 -17.14 20.83 -5.58
CA ASP A 79 -17.31 22.08 -6.30
C ASP A 79 -18.78 22.48 -6.21
N ARG A 80 -19.02 23.78 -6.06
CA ARG A 80 -20.37 24.35 -6.02
C ARG A 80 -20.57 25.13 -7.32
N SER A 81 -21.06 26.35 -7.20
CA SER A 81 -21.01 27.34 -8.29
C SER A 81 -19.59 27.90 -8.46
N PRO A 82 -19.19 28.35 -9.66
CA PRO A 82 -17.92 29.05 -9.90
C PRO A 82 -17.63 30.22 -8.94
N ASP A 83 -18.67 30.85 -8.40
CA ASP A 83 -18.57 32.01 -7.51
C ASP A 83 -18.43 31.64 -6.02
N LEU A 84 -18.58 30.36 -5.67
CA LEU A 84 -18.53 29.88 -4.29
C LEU A 84 -17.27 29.05 -4.05
N PRO A 85 -16.63 29.17 -2.87
CA PRO A 85 -15.50 28.31 -2.55
C PRO A 85 -15.95 26.85 -2.47
N PRO A 86 -15.08 25.90 -2.87
CA PRO A 86 -15.33 24.48 -2.69
C PRO A 86 -15.55 24.14 -1.21
N VAL A 87 -16.29 23.06 -0.97
CA VAL A 87 -16.50 22.51 0.38
C VAL A 87 -15.73 21.22 0.48
N VAL A 88 -14.91 21.08 1.52
CA VAL A 88 -14.20 19.84 1.82
C VAL A 88 -14.88 19.17 3.00
N SER A 89 -15.20 17.89 2.83
CA SER A 89 -15.62 16.99 3.89
C SER A 89 -14.48 16.03 4.16
N GLU A 90 -13.88 16.10 5.34
CA GLU A 90 -13.01 15.03 5.84
C GLU A 90 -13.83 13.76 6.02
N LEU A 91 -13.24 12.62 5.69
CA LEU A 91 -13.88 11.32 5.79
C LEU A 91 -13.25 10.48 6.90
N THR A 92 -14.10 9.76 7.61
CA THR A 92 -13.70 8.73 8.57
C THR A 92 -14.32 7.41 8.16
N TYR A 93 -13.54 6.33 8.21
CA TYR A 93 -14.08 4.99 8.03
C TYR A 93 -15.16 4.69 9.08
N ASP A 94 -16.30 4.18 8.63
CA ASP A 94 -17.44 3.84 9.49
C ASP A 94 -17.57 2.32 9.64
N THR A 95 -17.90 1.63 8.55
CA THR A 95 -18.23 0.19 8.57
C THR A 95 -18.07 -0.45 7.20
N VAL A 96 -18.45 -1.73 7.08
CA VAL A 96 -18.68 -2.42 5.81
C VAL A 96 -20.15 -2.80 5.72
N ASN A 97 -20.80 -2.55 4.58
CA ASN A 97 -22.19 -2.97 4.38
C ASN A 97 -22.34 -4.48 4.10
N GLU A 98 -23.58 -4.94 3.95
CA GLU A 98 -23.89 -6.35 3.68
C GLU A 98 -23.33 -6.85 2.33
N GLN A 99 -23.04 -5.93 1.40
CA GLN A 99 -22.46 -6.22 0.09
C GLN A 99 -20.92 -6.35 0.13
N GLY A 100 -20.31 -6.10 1.29
CA GLY A 100 -18.86 -6.11 1.49
C GLY A 100 -18.17 -4.81 1.06
N GLU A 101 -18.92 -3.71 0.94
CA GLU A 101 -18.41 -2.41 0.50
C GLU A 101 -18.06 -1.54 1.73
N PRO A 102 -16.81 -1.07 1.85
CA PRO A 102 -16.43 -0.10 2.87
C PRO A 102 -17.23 1.19 2.77
N ILE A 103 -17.68 1.70 3.91
CA ILE A 103 -18.41 2.96 4.06
C ILE A 103 -17.54 3.95 4.84
N TYR A 104 -17.48 5.17 4.33
CA TYR A 104 -16.82 6.32 4.95
C TYR A 104 -17.85 7.42 5.17
N ARG A 105 -17.74 8.13 6.29
CA ARG A 105 -18.64 9.23 6.67
C ARG A 105 -17.92 10.53 6.88
N GLY A 106 -18.60 11.62 6.59
CA GLY A 106 -18.11 12.98 6.79
C GLY A 106 -19.25 13.96 6.99
N ALA A 107 -18.97 15.25 6.86
CA ALA A 107 -19.96 16.30 7.03
C ALA A 107 -19.86 17.33 5.90
N TYR A 108 -21.02 17.70 5.36
CA TYR A 108 -21.16 18.77 4.38
C TYR A 108 -21.70 20.02 5.07
N LEU A 109 -20.91 21.10 5.03
CA LEU A 109 -21.24 22.39 5.67
C LEU A 109 -21.61 22.30 7.17
N GLY A 110 -21.17 21.24 7.86
CA GLY A 110 -21.44 21.00 9.28
C GLY A 110 -22.90 20.67 9.63
N ALA A 111 -23.76 20.43 8.64
CA ALA A 111 -25.18 20.17 8.86
C ALA A 111 -25.66 18.86 8.19
N ALA A 112 -25.07 18.52 7.05
CA ALA A 112 -25.47 17.39 6.22
C ALA A 112 -24.48 16.23 6.33
N ASP A 113 -24.97 14.99 6.25
CA ASP A 113 -24.11 13.79 6.28
C ASP A 113 -23.53 13.53 4.89
N VAL A 114 -22.23 13.22 4.82
CA VAL A 114 -21.58 12.75 3.59
C VAL A 114 -21.31 11.27 3.76
N VAL A 115 -21.78 10.46 2.82
CA VAL A 115 -21.53 9.02 2.79
C VAL A 115 -20.81 8.67 1.52
N LEU A 116 -19.61 8.09 1.64
CA LEU A 116 -18.88 7.49 0.53
C LEU A 116 -18.88 5.96 0.68
N ILE A 117 -19.23 5.28 -0.40
CA ILE A 117 -19.23 3.82 -0.50
C ILE A 117 -18.18 3.40 -1.54
N ASP A 118 -17.21 2.60 -1.09
CA ASP A 118 -16.25 1.98 -1.98
C ASP A 118 -16.84 0.71 -2.61
N THR A 119 -17.36 0.86 -3.83
CA THR A 119 -17.99 -0.25 -4.56
C THR A 119 -16.97 -1.27 -5.09
N SER A 120 -15.66 -0.97 -4.98
CA SER A 120 -14.58 -1.90 -5.29
C SER A 120 -14.25 -2.86 -4.13
N LYS A 121 -14.96 -2.75 -3.01
CA LYS A 121 -14.85 -3.65 -1.85
C LYS A 121 -13.46 -3.66 -1.20
N GLY A 122 -12.84 -2.48 -1.08
CA GLY A 122 -11.51 -2.29 -0.53
C GLY A 122 -10.38 -2.51 -1.52
N ASN A 123 -10.67 -2.76 -2.80
CA ASN A 123 -9.67 -2.98 -3.85
C ASN A 123 -9.62 -1.82 -4.84
N VAL A 124 -9.44 -0.60 -4.30
CA VAL A 124 -9.43 0.64 -5.09
C VAL A 124 -8.19 0.67 -5.98
N LYS A 125 -8.41 0.94 -7.26
CA LYS A 125 -7.39 1.07 -8.32
C LYS A 125 -7.90 2.05 -9.39
N PRO A 126 -7.04 2.51 -10.32
CA PRO A 126 -7.53 3.26 -11.47
C PRO A 126 -8.66 2.51 -12.21
N GLY A 127 -9.75 3.21 -12.47
CA GLY A 127 -11.00 2.67 -13.03
C GLY A 127 -11.99 2.11 -12.00
N SER A 128 -11.65 2.04 -10.71
CA SER A 128 -12.62 1.68 -9.67
C SER A 128 -13.74 2.72 -9.58
N GLU A 129 -14.95 2.26 -9.26
CA GLU A 129 -16.10 3.13 -9.01
C GLU A 129 -16.33 3.34 -7.51
N ILE A 130 -16.82 4.52 -7.16
CA ILE A 130 -17.33 4.86 -5.83
C ILE A 130 -18.74 5.41 -5.94
N SER A 131 -19.45 5.45 -4.82
CA SER A 131 -20.67 6.25 -4.69
C SER A 131 -20.53 7.27 -3.57
N VAL A 132 -21.00 8.50 -3.80
CA VAL A 132 -20.89 9.61 -2.83
C VAL A 132 -22.24 10.31 -2.71
N ALA A 133 -22.85 10.25 -1.53
CA ALA A 133 -24.13 10.89 -1.26
C ALA A 133 -23.99 12.00 -0.21
N VAL A 134 -24.80 13.05 -0.35
CA VAL A 134 -25.05 14.06 0.68
C VAL A 134 -26.51 13.91 1.15
N ASP A 135 -26.75 13.95 2.46
CA ASP A 135 -28.09 13.89 3.08
C ASP A 135 -28.91 12.65 2.71
N ASN A 136 -28.28 11.47 2.80
CA ASN A 136 -28.95 10.17 2.66
C ASN A 136 -29.59 9.87 1.29
N ASN A 137 -29.07 10.47 0.22
CA ASN A 137 -29.36 10.01 -1.14
C ASN A 137 -28.40 8.88 -1.57
N TRP A 138 -28.46 7.75 -0.86
CA TRP A 138 -27.53 6.64 -1.09
C TRP A 138 -27.67 6.09 -2.52
N ASN A 139 -26.52 5.79 -3.16
CA ASN A 139 -26.42 5.04 -4.43
C ASN A 139 -26.85 5.73 -5.73
N VAL A 140 -26.93 7.06 -5.78
CA VAL A 140 -27.30 7.76 -7.04
C VAL A 140 -26.10 8.36 -7.76
N GLU A 141 -25.12 8.89 -7.03
CA GLU A 141 -23.96 9.53 -7.60
C GLU A 141 -22.80 8.54 -7.73
N ARG A 142 -22.16 8.50 -8.90
CA ARG A 142 -21.00 7.65 -9.20
C ARG A 142 -19.77 8.51 -9.46
N GLY A 143 -18.63 8.03 -8.98
CA GLY A 143 -17.32 8.61 -9.27
C GLY A 143 -16.35 7.55 -9.75
N ILE A 144 -15.41 7.93 -10.62
CA ILE A 144 -14.41 7.02 -11.20
C ILE A 144 -13.02 7.43 -10.74
N CYS A 145 -12.28 6.48 -10.17
CA CYS A 145 -10.95 6.70 -9.65
C CYS A 145 -9.88 6.71 -10.75
N GLY A 146 -8.95 7.67 -10.68
CA GLY A 146 -7.81 7.83 -11.56
C GLY A 146 -6.57 8.32 -10.81
N VAL A 147 -5.46 8.47 -11.54
CA VAL A 147 -4.19 9.05 -11.05
C VAL A 147 -4.08 10.52 -11.41
#